data_AF-A0A1V4R0D5-F1
#
_entry.id   AF-A0A1V4R0D5-F1
#
_cell.length_a   1.000
_cell.length_b   1.000
_cell.length_c   1.000
_cell.angle_alpha   90.00
_cell.angle_beta   90.00
_cell.angle_gamma   90.00
#
_symmetry.space_group_name_H-M   'P 1'
#
loop_
_entity.id
_entity.type
_entity.pdbx_description
1 polymer ?
#
loop_
_entity_poly.entity_id
_entity_poly.type
_entity_poly.pdbx_seq_one_letter_code
_entity_poly.pdbx_strand_id
1 'polypeptide(L)' 'LKNTASVLDKEGRAVTAAFIRGAEETWKLARLIGAKKAILKERSPSCGVTQICRGEETIAGEGVTCFLLRTNGIHVQGME' A
#
# COMPACT_ATOMS: atom_id res chain seq x y z
N LEU A 1 6.27 -9.15 -1.24
CA LEU A 1 4.80 -9.05 -1.20
C LEU A 1 4.11 -10.37 -0.84
N LYS A 2 4.26 -11.45 -1.63
CA LYS A 2 3.47 -12.70 -1.44
C LYS A 2 3.61 -13.36 -0.06
N ASN A 3 4.70 -13.11 0.68
CA ASN A 3 4.91 -13.64 2.04
C ASN A 3 5.03 -12.54 3.11
N THR A 4 4.75 -11.29 2.76
CA THR A 4 4.98 -10.12 3.63
C THR A 4 3.76 -9.23 3.79
N ALA A 5 2.70 -9.47 3.03
CA ALA A 5 1.44 -8.73 3.12
C ALA A 5 0.29 -9.68 3.48
N SER A 6 -0.59 -9.25 4.38
CA SER A 6 -1.85 -9.93 4.70
C SER A 6 -2.93 -8.87 4.88
N VAL A 7 -3.99 -8.96 4.09
CA VAL A 7 -5.15 -8.07 4.18
C VAL A 7 -6.41 -8.91 4.24
N LEU A 8 -7.19 -8.69 5.30
CA LEU A 8 -8.47 -9.35 5.52
C LEU A 8 -9.58 -8.29 5.43
N ASP A 9 -10.75 -8.68 4.94
CA ASP A 9 -11.95 -7.86 5.10
C ASP A 9 -12.58 -8.04 6.49
N LYS A 10 -13.70 -7.34 6.73
CA LYS A 10 -14.39 -7.36 8.02
C LYS A 10 -14.98 -8.72 8.38
N GLU A 11 -15.19 -9.61 7.40
CA GLU A 11 -15.61 -10.99 7.61
C GLU A 11 -14.41 -11.95 7.79
N GLY A 12 -13.17 -11.43 7.79
CA GLY A 12 -11.95 -12.22 7.94
C GLY A 12 -11.51 -12.92 6.64
N ARG A 13 -12.11 -12.60 5.49
CA ARG A 13 -11.73 -13.22 4.21
C ARG A 13 -10.47 -12.58 3.67
N ALA A 14 -9.55 -13.40 3.16
CA ALA A 14 -8.30 -12.93 2.58
C ALA A 14 -8.53 -12.18 1.27
N VAL A 15 -8.30 -10.86 1.28
CA VAL A 15 -8.35 -9.97 0.10
C VAL A 15 -6.96 -9.53 -0.35
N THR A 16 -5.91 -10.07 0.28
CA THR A 16 -4.48 -9.81 -0.01
C THR A 16 -4.16 -9.81 -1.50
N ALA A 17 -4.67 -10.78 -2.25
CA ALA A 17 -4.38 -10.91 -3.69
C ALA A 17 -4.86 -9.71 -4.50
N ALA A 18 -6.02 -9.13 -4.16
CA ALA A 18 -6.53 -7.95 -4.85
C ALA A 18 -5.67 -6.71 -4.55
N PHE A 19 -5.23 -6.54 -3.30
CA PHE A 19 -4.34 -5.45 -2.89
C PHE A 19 -2.96 -5.55 -3.57
N ILE A 20 -2.39 -6.75 -3.64
CA ILE A 20 -1.12 -6.97 -4.35
C ILE A 20 -1.26 -6.62 -5.83
N ARG A 21 -2.33 -7.08 -6.51
CA ARG A 21 -2.57 -6.72 -7.91
C ARG A 21 -2.69 -5.21 -8.10
N GLY A 22 -3.46 -4.53 -7.24
CA GLY A 22 -3.62 -3.07 -7.31
C GLY A 22 -2.29 -2.32 -7.13
N ALA A 23 -1.44 -2.76 -6.19
CA ALA A 23 -0.10 -2.22 -6.02
C ALA A 23 0.78 -2.44 -7.25
N GLU A 24 0.77 -3.66 -7.83
CA GLU A 24 1.54 -3.99 -9.04
C GLU A 24 1.11 -3.14 -10.25
N GLU A 25 -0.19 -2.96 -10.47
CA GLU A 25 -0.69 -2.07 -11.53
C GLU A 25 -0.31 -0.60 -11.28
N THR A 26 -0.37 -0.14 -10.03
CA THR A 26 0.08 1.21 -9.66
C THR A 26 1.56 1.41 -9.96
N TRP A 27 2.40 0.41 -9.64
CA TRP A 27 3.83 0.46 -9.95
C TRP A 27 4.10 0.44 -11.46
N LYS A 28 3.38 -0.39 -12.23
CA LYS A 28 3.48 -0.39 -13.70
C LYS A 28 3.15 0.99 -14.28
N LEU A 29 2.08 1.62 -13.81
CA LEU A 29 1.70 2.97 -14.23
C LEU A 29 2.77 3.99 -13.84
N ALA A 30 3.27 3.96 -12.60
CA ALA A 30 4.33 4.85 -12.15
C ALA A 30 5.59 4.74 -13.02
N ARG A 31 5.97 3.51 -13.40
CA ARG A 31 7.09 3.27 -14.31
C ARG A 31 6.80 3.79 -15.72
N LEU A 32 5.60 3.54 -16.24
CA LEU A 32 5.19 3.95 -17.60
C LEU A 32 5.24 5.47 -17.76
N ILE A 33 4.78 6.22 -16.77
CA ILE A 33 4.76 7.69 -16.81
C ILE A 33 6.05 8.34 -16.30
N GLY A 34 7.04 7.55 -15.87
CA GLY A 34 8.28 8.06 -15.31
C GLY A 34 8.13 8.77 -13.96
N ALA A 35 7.09 8.44 -13.19
CA ALA A 35 6.85 9.04 -11.88
C ALA A 35 8.05 8.80 -10.94
N LYS A 36 8.37 9.81 -10.13
CA LYS A 36 9.43 9.75 -9.11
C LYS A 36 8.89 9.90 -7.69
N LYS A 37 7.65 10.39 -7.55
CA LYS A 37 7.00 10.63 -6.27
C LYS A 37 5.56 10.15 -6.31
N ALA A 38 5.10 9.58 -5.19
CA ALA A 38 3.72 9.23 -4.94
C ALA A 38 3.24 9.89 -3.64
N ILE A 39 2.11 10.60 -3.70
CA ILE A 39 1.43 11.15 -2.52
C ILE A 39 0.28 10.21 -2.19
N LEU A 40 0.30 9.64 -1.00
CA LEU A 40 -0.61 8.56 -0.60
C LEU A 40 -1.41 8.93 0.64
N LYS A 41 -2.69 8.52 0.68
CA LYS A 41 -3.55 8.74 1.84
C LYS A 41 -3.10 7.90 3.04
N GLU A 42 -2.82 8.57 4.16
CA GLU A 42 -2.45 7.89 5.40
C GLU A 42 -3.57 6.99 5.95
N ARG A 43 -3.18 6.01 6.80
CA ARG A 43 -4.05 5.04 7.49
C ARG A 43 -4.72 3.98 6.61
N SER A 44 -4.56 4.05 5.28
CA SER A 44 -5.10 3.02 4.38
C SER A 44 -4.26 1.73 4.44
N PRO A 45 -4.87 0.52 4.42
CA PRO A 45 -4.14 -0.74 4.35
C PRO A 45 -3.38 -0.91 3.02
N SER A 46 -3.70 -0.10 2.00
CA SER A 46 -2.95 -0.03 0.74
C SER A 46 -1.96 1.15 0.71
N CYS A 47 -2.41 2.33 1.14
CA CYS A 47 -1.71 3.59 0.88
C CYS A 47 -0.99 4.18 2.09
N GLY A 48 -1.24 3.68 3.30
CA GLY A 48 -0.63 4.19 4.54
C GLY A 48 0.89 4.22 4.46
N VAL A 49 1.51 5.32 4.88
CA VAL A 49 2.95 5.55 4.71
C VAL A 49 3.69 5.38 6.03
N THR A 50 3.05 5.75 7.13
CA THR A 50 3.58 5.54 8.48
C THR A 50 2.62 4.76 9.37
N GLN A 51 1.33 4.81 9.03
CA GLN A 51 0.26 4.15 9.77
C GLN A 51 -0.73 3.46 8.84
N ILE A 52 -1.30 2.34 9.30
CA ILE A 52 -2.35 1.59 8.62
C ILE A 52 -3.49 1.26 9.58
N CYS A 53 -4.71 1.15 9.08
CA CYS A 53 -5.83 0.64 9.86
C CYS A 53 -5.80 -0.88 9.96
N ARG A 54 -6.13 -1.39 11.15
CA ARG A 54 -6.35 -2.81 11.45
C ARG A 54 -7.67 -2.91 12.21
N GLY A 55 -8.77 -3.11 11.47
CA GLY A 55 -10.10 -2.97 12.05
C GLY A 55 -10.35 -1.50 12.44
N GLU A 56 -10.70 -1.27 13.70
CA GLU A 56 -10.93 0.07 14.27
C GLU A 56 -9.64 0.75 14.75
N GLU A 57 -8.55 0.00 14.88
CA GLU A 57 -7.27 0.51 15.37
C GLU A 57 -6.42 1.08 14.24
N THR A 58 -5.65 2.12 14.54
CA THR A 58 -4.56 2.58 13.67
C THR A 58 -3.23 2.16 14.28
N ILE A 59 -2.44 1.41 13.53
CA ILE A 59 -1.13 0.89 13.96
C ILE A 59 -0.01 1.45 13.10
N ALA A 60 1.21 1.47 13.64
CA ALA A 60 2.40 1.79 12.85
C ALA A 60 2.62 0.71 11.76
N GLY A 61 2.88 1.14 10.54
CA GLY A 61 3.08 0.24 9.41
C GLY A 61 2.90 0.92 8.05
N GLU A 62 3.23 0.19 7.00
CA GLU A 62 3.07 0.62 5.61
C GLU A 62 1.99 -0.19 4.90
N GLY A 63 1.21 0.47 4.05
CA GLY A 63 0.25 -0.18 3.19
C GLY A 63 0.93 -0.90 2.01
N VAL A 64 0.21 -1.85 1.40
CA VAL A 64 0.74 -2.71 0.33
C VAL A 64 1.32 -1.91 -0.86
N THR A 65 0.63 -0.87 -1.29
CA THR A 65 1.07 0.01 -2.39
C THR A 65 2.25 0.88 -1.97
N CYS A 66 2.22 1.45 -0.76
CA CYS A 66 3.33 2.24 -0.22
C CYS A 66 4.63 1.41 -0.23
N PHE A 67 4.58 0.22 0.37
CA PHE A 67 5.74 -0.66 0.48
C PHE A 67 6.32 -1.03 -0.89
N LEU A 68 5.45 -1.38 -1.86
CA LEU A 68 5.90 -1.76 -3.20
C LEU A 68 6.55 -0.59 -3.94
N LEU A 69 5.93 0.59 -3.93
CA LEU A 69 6.46 1.77 -4.59
C LEU A 69 7.80 2.19 -3.99
N ARG A 70 7.89 2.24 -2.65
CA ARG A 70 9.10 2.60 -1.91
C ARG A 70 10.25 1.63 -2.22
N THR A 71 9.98 0.33 -2.18
CA THR A 71 10.98 -0.72 -2.48
C THR A 71 11.46 -0.66 -3.93
N ASN A 72 10.65 -0.12 -4.85
CA ASN A 72 11.03 0.07 -6.26
C ASN A 72 11.56 1.50 -6.55
N GLY A 73 11.99 2.24 -5.53
CA GLY A 73 12.69 3.51 -5.70
C GLY A 73 11.81 4.73 -6.01
N ILE A 74 10.49 4.63 -5.81
CA ILE A 74 9.59 5.79 -5.83
C ILE A 74 9.63 6.46 -4.47
N HIS A 75 9.80 7.78 -4.43
CA HIS A 75 9.69 8.54 -3.20
C HIS A 75 8.22 8.61 -2.76
N VAL A 76 7.90 8.11 -1.57
CA VAL A 76 6.52 8.07 -1.06
C VAL A 76 6.34 9.06 0.08
N GLN A 77 5.30 9.90 -0.01
CA GLN A 77 4.91 10.85 1.02
C GLN A 77 3.45 10.62 1.43
N GLY A 78 3.18 10.61 2.74
CA GLY A 78 1.83 10.58 3.28
C GLY A 78 1.14 11.94 3.18
N MET A 79 -0.16 11.94 2.89
CA MET A 79 -1.04 13.09 3.09
C MET A 79 -2.03 12.78 4.23
N GLU A 80 -2.19 13.76 5.12
CA GLU A 80 -3.13 13.70 6.25
C GLU A 80 -4.59 13.71 5.76
#